data_AF-A0A968GKC0-F1
#
_entry.id   AF-A0A968GKC0-F1
#
_cell.length_a   1.000
_cell.length_b   1.000
_cell.length_c   1.000
_cell.angle_alpha   90.00
_cell.angle_beta   90.00
_cell.angle_gamma   90.00
#
_symmetry.space_group_name_H-M   'P 1'
#
loop_
_entity.id
_entity.type
_entity.pdbx_description
1 polymer ?
#
loop_
_entity_poly.entity_id
_entity_poly.type
_entity_poly.pdbx_seq_one_letter_code
_entity_poly.pdbx_strand_id
1 'polypeptide(L)'
;MGKLKKFWYAVVLVAFVGGLGLWLYGDKTVESQHIDTSLMSDEVLRASLMPEGDYVVYFLWGTMPNIYAGMHMQLHDKPSILWAVRPENFNFDYLPAHVIWIDDPHISDIPHAKSKDFIPVLKANHGAFEQAIDRILAENPDAVFHVYMADYVAYWAMNYYFISKGVSTERLHVDFISEGSFTLNEYFNKYVWVYPGDSKIKDMLKWIQRKFLLKATFQDDKRKAQAAMKQAQKDITKVTNHGPHYLFATTLLYDNARHWLFHDAEIFPIPYVANQQHFFPLPMFRFYNLLDMEEQKQFEQLMNFNKAEFDSVLYPEGETKKPLIIIGSWDSRNPDKENKRISADFEQEMRELVEIFGADHRIFFKGHPALPYGNEAEEALMQELNFEQLPNVNFPFELLVMSYPDLVVGGYQSSVFISVPPAQLQFILGELWMHPMKYFYEHNYWSNAIHINP
;
A
#
# COMPACT_ATOMS: atom_id res chain seq x y z
N MET A 1 -18.72 -19.44 65.57
CA MET A 1 -19.44 -18.65 64.54
C MET A 1 -18.46 -18.03 63.54
N GLY A 2 -17.72 -18.88 62.83
CA GLY A 2 -16.81 -18.52 61.76
C GLY A 2 -16.82 -19.65 60.75
N LYS A 3 -16.73 -19.33 59.46
CA LYS A 3 -16.95 -20.19 58.26
C LYS A 3 -18.41 -20.30 57.77
N LEU A 4 -18.99 -19.19 57.26
CA LEU A 4 -20.13 -19.28 56.31
C LEU A 4 -20.39 -18.01 55.47
N LYS A 5 -19.35 -17.21 55.15
CA LYS A 5 -19.48 -16.01 54.30
C LYS A 5 -18.55 -15.94 53.08
N LYS A 6 -17.80 -17.00 52.75
CA LYS A 6 -16.89 -17.03 51.58
C LYS A 6 -17.38 -17.86 50.38
N PHE A 7 -18.60 -18.40 50.39
CA PHE A 7 -19.08 -19.27 49.31
C PHE A 7 -20.02 -18.59 48.31
N TRP A 8 -20.52 -17.38 48.58
CA TRP A 8 -21.49 -16.71 47.69
C TRP A 8 -20.89 -15.77 46.64
N TYR A 9 -19.60 -15.40 46.74
CA TYR A 9 -18.94 -14.57 45.72
C TYR A 9 -18.25 -15.38 44.61
N ALA A 10 -18.08 -16.70 44.78
CA ALA A 10 -17.40 -17.54 43.80
C ALA A 10 -18.33 -18.23 42.79
N VAL A 11 -19.65 -18.27 43.03
CA VAL A 11 -20.61 -18.94 42.14
C VAL A 11 -21.29 -17.96 41.16
N VAL A 12 -21.31 -16.65 41.47
CA VAL A 12 -21.90 -15.64 40.56
C VAL A 12 -20.91 -15.16 39.49
N LEU A 13 -19.59 -15.31 39.70
CA LEU A 13 -18.59 -14.90 38.70
C LEU A 13 -18.27 -15.95 37.63
N VAL A 14 -18.62 -17.22 37.85
CA VAL A 14 -18.37 -18.31 36.87
C VAL A 14 -19.58 -18.51 35.95
N ALA A 15 -20.79 -18.09 36.35
CA ALA A 15 -21.99 -18.17 35.51
C ALA A 15 -22.14 -16.99 34.52
N PHE A 16 -21.46 -15.86 34.73
CA PHE A 16 -21.54 -14.69 33.81
C PHE A 16 -20.51 -14.71 32.68
N VAL A 17 -19.50 -15.59 32.74
CA VAL A 17 -18.46 -15.73 31.69
C VAL A 17 -18.79 -16.87 30.71
N GLY A 18 -19.73 -17.75 31.04
CA GLY A 18 -20.07 -18.93 30.22
C GLY A 18 -21.38 -18.89 29.44
N GLY A 19 -22.22 -17.85 29.59
CA GLY A 19 -23.64 -17.92 29.16
C GLY A 19 -24.16 -16.84 28.22
N LEU A 20 -23.41 -15.76 27.94
CA LEU A 20 -23.87 -14.65 27.09
C LEU A 20 -23.15 -14.54 25.74
N GLY A 21 -22.25 -15.47 25.43
CA GLY A 21 -21.46 -15.45 24.18
C GLY A 21 -22.13 -16.13 22.97
N LEU A 22 -23.31 -16.75 23.14
CA LEU A 22 -23.89 -17.61 22.09
C LEU A 22 -25.37 -17.32 21.74
N TRP A 23 -25.98 -16.25 22.27
CA TRP A 23 -27.42 -15.99 22.07
C TRP A 23 -27.78 -14.57 21.59
N LEU A 24 -26.80 -13.79 21.12
CA LEU A 24 -27.04 -12.52 20.42
C LEU A 24 -26.70 -12.56 18.93
N TYR A 25 -26.21 -13.69 18.41
CA TYR A 25 -26.11 -13.91 16.97
C TYR A 25 -27.42 -14.53 16.49
N GLY A 26 -28.41 -13.64 16.35
CA GLY A 26 -29.55 -13.92 15.51
C GLY A 26 -29.05 -14.23 14.10
N ASP A 27 -29.46 -15.38 13.64
CA ASP A 27 -29.26 -16.02 12.34
C ASP A 27 -29.84 -15.16 11.21
N LYS A 28 -29.24 -14.00 10.97
CA LYS A 28 -29.36 -13.27 9.72
C LYS A 28 -28.00 -13.38 9.05
N THR A 29 -27.87 -14.40 8.22
CA THR A 29 -27.06 -14.32 7.01
C THR A 29 -27.44 -13.04 6.28
N VAL A 30 -26.74 -11.95 6.59
CA VAL A 30 -26.63 -10.84 5.65
C VAL A 30 -25.83 -11.47 4.51
N GLU A 31 -26.51 -11.82 3.41
CA GLU A 31 -25.83 -12.07 2.15
C GLU A 31 -24.97 -10.83 1.89
N SER A 32 -23.65 -10.99 2.08
CA SER A 32 -22.71 -9.97 1.75
C SER A 32 -22.73 -9.82 0.25
N GLN A 33 -23.18 -8.67 -0.25
CA GLN A 33 -22.81 -8.24 -1.58
C GLN A 33 -21.33 -7.87 -1.51
N HIS A 34 -20.44 -8.87 -1.59
CA HIS A 34 -19.08 -8.62 -1.98
C HIS A 34 -19.17 -7.92 -3.33
N ILE A 35 -18.86 -6.63 -3.37
CA ILE A 35 -18.79 -5.93 -4.64
C ILE A 35 -17.51 -6.42 -5.30
N ASP A 36 -17.66 -7.48 -6.08
CA ASP A 36 -16.60 -7.98 -6.91
C ASP A 36 -16.37 -6.97 -8.04
N THR A 37 -15.30 -6.19 -7.91
CA THR A 37 -14.91 -5.21 -8.92
C THR A 37 -14.60 -5.87 -10.27
N SER A 38 -14.34 -7.18 -10.31
CA SER A 38 -14.19 -7.93 -11.57
C SER A 38 -15.51 -8.09 -12.33
N LEU A 39 -16.66 -8.00 -11.65
CA LEU A 39 -17.99 -8.14 -12.25
C LEU A 39 -18.62 -6.81 -12.66
N MET A 40 -18.07 -5.67 -12.25
CA MET A 40 -18.52 -4.35 -12.70
C MET A 40 -18.27 -4.18 -14.20
N SER A 41 -19.09 -3.40 -14.91
CA SER A 41 -18.72 -2.90 -16.24
C SER A 41 -17.64 -1.81 -16.12
N ASP A 42 -16.91 -1.55 -17.20
CA ASP A 42 -15.86 -0.51 -17.21
C ASP A 42 -16.44 0.88 -16.89
N GLU A 43 -17.64 1.17 -17.39
CA GLU A 43 -18.37 2.41 -17.10
C GLU A 43 -18.69 2.54 -15.61
N VAL A 44 -19.20 1.47 -14.98
CA VAL A 44 -19.54 1.46 -13.55
C VAL A 44 -18.28 1.56 -12.70
N LEU A 45 -17.22 0.83 -13.07
CA LEU A 45 -15.96 0.89 -12.35
C LEU A 45 -15.34 2.30 -12.43
N ARG A 46 -15.26 2.88 -13.63
CA ARG A 46 -14.76 4.25 -13.82
C ARG A 46 -15.58 5.27 -13.02
N ALA A 47 -16.91 5.19 -13.08
CA ALA A 47 -17.78 6.07 -12.29
C ALA A 47 -17.55 5.91 -10.78
N SER A 48 -17.33 4.68 -10.31
CA SER A 48 -17.07 4.42 -8.89
C SER A 48 -15.74 4.98 -8.39
N LEU A 49 -14.76 5.18 -9.28
CA LEU A 49 -13.45 5.73 -8.90
C LEU A 49 -13.52 7.24 -8.68
N MET A 50 -14.45 7.95 -9.32
CA MET A 50 -14.56 9.40 -9.27
C MET A 50 -14.66 9.96 -7.85
N PRO A 51 -13.99 11.08 -7.55
CA PRO A 51 -14.02 11.67 -6.22
C PRO A 51 -15.37 12.34 -5.92
N GLU A 52 -15.93 12.02 -4.75
CA GLU A 52 -17.16 12.63 -4.24
C GLU A 52 -16.98 13.97 -3.49
N GLY A 53 -15.74 14.37 -3.17
CA GLY A 53 -15.46 15.60 -2.41
C GLY A 53 -15.44 16.89 -3.24
N ASP A 54 -15.46 18.03 -2.54
CA ASP A 54 -15.18 19.35 -3.12
C ASP A 54 -13.69 19.49 -3.45
N TYR A 55 -12.85 18.94 -2.57
CA TYR A 55 -11.40 18.93 -2.67
C TYR A 55 -10.88 17.51 -2.58
N VAL A 56 -9.86 17.20 -3.38
CA VAL A 56 -9.18 15.91 -3.36
C VAL A 56 -7.81 16.06 -2.70
N VAL A 57 -7.47 15.14 -1.82
CA VAL A 57 -6.18 15.12 -1.13
C VAL A 57 -5.50 13.78 -1.38
N TYR A 58 -4.34 13.83 -2.01
CA TYR A 58 -3.47 12.68 -2.21
C TYR A 58 -2.35 12.71 -1.19
N PHE A 59 -2.36 11.76 -0.27
CA PHE A 59 -1.42 11.62 0.85
C PHE A 59 -0.64 10.32 0.69
N LEU A 60 0.47 10.37 -0.04
CA LEU A 60 1.03 9.19 -0.69
C LEU A 60 2.38 8.77 -0.10
N TRP A 61 2.45 7.52 0.33
CA TRP A 61 3.69 6.86 0.75
C TRP A 61 3.86 5.53 0.04
N GLY A 62 5.03 5.33 -0.54
CA GLY A 62 5.33 4.13 -1.31
C GLY A 62 4.99 4.29 -2.79
N THR A 63 5.43 3.33 -3.59
CA THR A 63 5.27 3.38 -5.03
C THR A 63 3.82 3.13 -5.46
N MET A 64 3.16 2.17 -4.81
CA MET A 64 1.81 1.74 -5.16
C MET A 64 0.75 2.86 -5.04
N PRO A 65 0.67 3.59 -3.90
CA PRO A 65 -0.20 4.77 -3.83
C PRO A 65 0.12 5.85 -4.85
N ASN A 66 1.39 6.05 -5.22
CA ASN A 66 1.77 7.01 -6.25
C ASN A 66 1.22 6.63 -7.63
N ILE A 67 1.32 5.36 -8.02
CA ILE A 67 0.79 4.88 -9.31
C ILE A 67 -0.73 5.03 -9.35
N TYR A 68 -1.43 4.57 -8.31
CA TYR A 68 -2.89 4.73 -8.21
C TYR A 68 -3.30 6.19 -8.36
N ALA A 69 -2.67 7.07 -7.57
CA ALA A 69 -2.97 8.49 -7.59
C ALA A 69 -2.63 9.13 -8.95
N GLY A 70 -1.52 8.74 -9.57
CA GLY A 70 -1.12 9.23 -10.89
C GLY A 70 -2.17 8.92 -11.97
N MET A 71 -2.74 7.72 -11.96
CA MET A 71 -3.87 7.36 -12.84
C MET A 71 -5.14 8.13 -12.46
N HIS A 72 -5.45 8.19 -11.16
CA HIS A 72 -6.67 8.81 -10.66
C HIS A 72 -6.75 10.32 -10.92
N MET A 73 -5.62 11.03 -10.85
CA MET A 73 -5.54 12.45 -11.22
C MET A 73 -5.91 12.70 -12.68
N GLN A 74 -5.85 11.71 -13.58
CA GLN A 74 -6.27 11.90 -14.97
C GLN A 74 -7.78 11.81 -15.15
N LEU A 75 -8.51 11.19 -14.20
CA LEU A 75 -9.94 10.91 -14.34
C LEU A 75 -10.86 12.11 -14.11
N HIS A 76 -10.38 13.17 -13.45
CA HIS A 76 -11.22 14.25 -12.95
C HIS A 76 -10.53 15.60 -13.02
N ASP A 77 -11.27 16.67 -12.69
CA ASP A 77 -10.79 18.06 -12.70
C ASP A 77 -10.95 18.77 -11.35
N LYS A 78 -11.29 18.03 -10.29
CA LYS A 78 -11.49 18.57 -8.93
C LYS A 78 -10.20 19.21 -8.38
N PRO A 79 -10.28 20.36 -7.70
CA PRO A 79 -9.13 20.97 -7.02
C PRO A 79 -8.45 19.97 -6.08
N SER A 80 -7.17 19.75 -6.30
CA SER A 80 -6.44 18.64 -5.69
C SER A 80 -5.12 19.11 -5.05
N ILE A 81 -4.76 18.46 -3.95
CA ILE A 81 -3.46 18.61 -3.29
C ILE A 81 -2.72 17.27 -3.36
N LEU A 82 -1.49 17.28 -3.85
CA LEU A 82 -0.58 16.13 -3.84
C LEU A 82 0.51 16.33 -2.79
N TRP A 83 0.59 15.41 -1.84
CA TRP A 83 1.66 15.33 -0.86
C TRP A 83 2.23 13.91 -0.83
N ALA A 84 3.42 13.74 -1.43
CA ALA A 84 4.02 12.43 -1.66
C ALA A 84 5.44 12.36 -1.10
N VAL A 85 5.77 11.25 -0.44
CA VAL A 85 7.13 11.02 0.12
C VAL A 85 8.17 10.70 -0.93
N ARG A 86 7.71 10.22 -2.10
CA ARG A 86 8.57 9.92 -3.23
C ARG A 86 8.25 10.86 -4.39
N PRO A 87 8.54 12.17 -4.28
CA PRO A 87 8.30 13.11 -5.36
C PRO A 87 9.08 12.74 -6.62
N GLU A 88 10.20 12.03 -6.49
CA GLU A 88 11.01 11.52 -7.61
C GLU A 88 10.29 10.50 -8.50
N ASN A 89 9.18 9.91 -8.05
CA ASN A 89 8.34 9.07 -8.89
C ASN A 89 7.53 9.88 -9.92
N PHE A 90 7.42 11.20 -9.72
CA PHE A 90 6.64 12.09 -10.56
C PHE A 90 7.53 12.99 -11.43
N ASN A 91 7.06 13.28 -12.63
CA ASN A 91 7.51 14.37 -13.47
C ASN A 91 6.50 15.51 -13.36
N PHE A 92 6.80 16.50 -12.52
CA PHE A 92 5.85 17.58 -12.22
C PHE A 92 5.58 18.53 -13.40
N ASP A 93 6.36 18.47 -14.47
CA ASP A 93 6.06 19.20 -15.71
C ASP A 93 4.77 18.67 -16.39
N TYR A 94 4.38 17.44 -16.06
CA TYR A 94 3.16 16.78 -16.54
C TYR A 94 2.10 16.64 -15.44
N LEU A 95 2.24 17.35 -14.32
CA LEU A 95 1.23 17.35 -13.28
C LEU A 95 -0.07 18.00 -13.81
N PRO A 96 -1.25 17.36 -13.66
CA PRO A 96 -2.49 17.95 -14.13
C PRO A 96 -2.76 19.31 -13.48
N ALA A 97 -3.28 20.27 -14.25
CA ALA A 97 -3.40 21.67 -13.83
C ALA A 97 -4.30 21.88 -12.60
N HIS A 98 -5.19 20.94 -12.29
CA HIS A 98 -6.05 20.99 -11.11
C HIS A 98 -5.36 20.45 -9.83
N VAL A 99 -4.13 19.93 -9.95
CA VAL A 99 -3.36 19.36 -8.84
C VAL A 99 -2.22 20.30 -8.45
N ILE A 100 -2.15 20.63 -7.16
CA ILE A 100 -1.05 21.38 -6.57
C ILE A 100 -0.18 20.41 -5.79
N TRP A 101 1.08 20.26 -6.20
CA TRP A 101 2.07 19.53 -5.43
C TRP A 101 2.60 20.39 -4.26
N ILE A 102 2.65 19.77 -3.09
CA ILE A 102 3.28 20.32 -1.90
C ILE A 102 4.70 19.77 -1.81
N ASP A 103 5.67 20.60 -2.19
CA ASP A 103 7.09 20.33 -1.96
C ASP A 103 7.41 20.46 -0.48
N ASP A 104 7.59 19.33 0.19
CA ASP A 104 7.95 19.26 1.60
C ASP A 104 9.17 18.35 1.78
N PRO A 105 10.37 18.92 1.97
CA PRO A 105 11.60 18.15 2.12
C PRO A 105 11.65 17.34 3.43
N HIS A 106 10.73 17.59 4.37
CA HIS A 106 10.70 16.96 5.68
C HIS A 106 9.64 15.86 5.79
N ILE A 107 8.87 15.60 4.72
CA ILE A 107 7.82 14.58 4.73
C ILE A 107 8.36 13.18 5.06
N SER A 108 9.59 12.87 4.65
CA SER A 108 10.27 11.60 4.96
C SER A 108 10.62 11.46 6.44
N ASP A 109 10.75 12.56 7.18
CA ASP A 109 11.12 12.53 8.61
C ASP A 109 9.96 12.04 9.48
N ILE A 110 8.72 12.25 9.03
CA ILE A 110 7.50 11.95 9.76
C ILE A 110 7.35 10.45 10.10
N PRO A 111 7.38 9.50 9.13
CA PRO A 111 7.24 8.08 9.43
C PRO A 111 8.41 7.50 10.23
N HIS A 112 9.58 8.14 10.20
CA HIS A 112 10.79 7.69 10.90
C HIS A 112 10.96 8.31 12.29
N ALA A 113 10.13 9.31 12.65
CA ALA A 113 10.22 9.95 13.94
C ALA A 113 9.84 8.98 15.08
N LYS A 114 10.73 8.88 16.07
CA LYS A 114 10.47 8.09 17.28
C LYS A 114 9.24 8.64 18.00
N SER A 115 8.51 7.78 18.70
CA SER A 115 7.24 8.14 19.37
C SER A 115 7.25 9.42 20.21
N LYS A 116 8.35 9.68 20.92
CA LYS A 116 8.52 10.91 21.73
C LYS A 116 8.77 12.18 20.89
N ASP A 117 9.33 12.03 19.70
CA ASP A 117 9.75 13.11 18.82
C ASP A 117 8.75 13.32 17.66
N PHE A 118 7.81 12.41 17.44
CA PHE A 118 6.82 12.46 16.36
C PHE A 118 5.95 13.73 16.36
N ILE A 119 5.38 14.11 17.51
CA ILE A 119 4.59 15.36 17.61
C ILE A 119 5.48 16.60 17.44
N PRO A 120 6.66 16.70 18.07
CA PRO A 120 7.61 17.75 17.76
C PRO A 120 7.98 17.84 16.27
N VAL A 121 8.24 16.70 15.60
CA VAL A 121 8.54 16.64 14.17
C VAL A 121 7.33 17.13 13.35
N LEU A 122 6.13 16.61 13.61
CA LEU A 122 4.91 17.09 12.94
C LEU A 122 4.67 18.59 13.13
N LYS A 123 4.93 19.14 14.33
CA LYS A 123 4.71 20.57 14.61
C LYS A 123 5.84 21.47 14.10
N ALA A 124 7.08 21.01 14.15
CA ALA A 124 8.22 21.69 13.53
C ALA A 124 8.02 21.74 12.02
N ASN A 125 7.43 20.66 11.48
CA ASN A 125 6.93 20.55 10.12
C ASN A 125 5.47 21.03 10.02
N HIS A 126 5.09 22.17 10.63
CA HIS A 126 3.84 22.88 10.31
C HIS A 126 3.90 23.35 8.85
N GLY A 127 3.88 22.35 7.97
CA GLY A 127 4.43 22.40 6.64
C GLY A 127 3.45 23.03 5.69
N ALA A 128 3.86 23.13 4.43
CA ALA A 128 3.02 23.65 3.38
C ALA A 128 1.70 22.85 3.24
N PHE A 129 1.69 21.56 3.60
CA PHE A 129 0.48 20.75 3.58
C PHE A 129 -0.55 21.18 4.64
N GLU A 130 -0.14 21.35 5.90
CA GLU A 130 -1.06 21.78 6.97
C GLU A 130 -1.66 23.15 6.64
N GLN A 131 -0.83 24.07 6.13
CA GLN A 131 -1.25 25.40 5.70
C GLN A 131 -2.22 25.37 4.51
N ALA A 132 -2.07 24.40 3.60
CA ALA A 132 -2.98 24.23 2.48
C ALA A 132 -4.36 23.77 2.97
N ILE A 133 -4.43 22.81 3.90
CA ILE A 133 -5.70 22.39 4.52
C ILE A 133 -6.33 23.54 5.32
N ASP A 134 -5.55 24.27 6.11
CA ASP A 134 -6.04 25.43 6.87
C ASP A 134 -6.61 26.53 5.96
N ARG A 135 -5.98 26.78 4.81
CA ARG A 135 -6.47 27.74 3.83
C ARG A 135 -7.79 27.28 3.23
N ILE A 136 -7.91 26.02 2.82
CA ILE A 136 -9.17 25.47 2.31
C ILE A 136 -10.28 25.64 3.33
N LEU A 137 -10.04 25.31 4.60
CA LEU A 137 -11.04 25.43 5.67
C LEU A 137 -11.36 26.88 6.03
N ALA A 138 -10.43 27.81 5.85
CA ALA A 138 -10.68 29.23 6.04
C ALA A 138 -11.55 29.81 4.91
N GLU A 139 -11.33 29.38 3.67
CA GLU A 139 -12.07 29.82 2.49
C GLU A 139 -13.43 29.11 2.34
N ASN A 140 -13.49 27.83 2.70
CA ASN A 140 -14.69 27.00 2.69
C ASN A 140 -14.78 26.17 4.00
N PRO A 141 -15.38 26.72 5.08
CA PRO A 141 -15.51 26.04 6.37
C PRO A 141 -16.30 24.73 6.33
N ASP A 142 -17.16 24.56 5.33
CA ASP A 142 -18.02 23.39 5.15
C ASP A 142 -17.46 22.38 4.13
N ALA A 143 -16.23 22.59 3.65
CA ALA A 143 -15.58 21.73 2.65
C ALA A 143 -15.71 20.23 2.95
N VAL A 144 -16.07 19.47 1.92
CA VAL A 144 -16.03 18.01 1.89
C VAL A 144 -14.74 17.56 1.21
N PHE A 145 -13.98 16.68 1.85
CA PHE A 145 -12.73 16.16 1.30
C PHE A 145 -12.90 14.72 0.83
N HIS A 146 -12.31 14.39 -0.31
CA HIS A 146 -11.97 13.02 -0.66
C HIS A 146 -10.48 12.80 -0.47
N VAL A 147 -10.10 11.91 0.45
CA VAL A 147 -8.71 11.67 0.82
C VAL A 147 -8.27 10.29 0.30
N TYR A 148 -7.34 10.28 -0.64
CA TYR A 148 -6.65 9.10 -1.11
C TYR A 148 -5.32 8.99 -0.38
N MET A 149 -5.12 7.94 0.43
CA MET A 149 -3.94 7.88 1.28
C MET A 149 -3.35 6.49 1.44
N ALA A 150 -2.03 6.44 1.63
CA ALA A 150 -1.37 5.22 2.06
C ALA A 150 -1.97 4.74 3.40
N ASP A 151 -2.34 3.47 3.45
CA ASP A 151 -3.06 2.88 4.58
C ASP A 151 -2.28 2.99 5.91
N TYR A 152 -0.96 2.80 5.91
CA TYR A 152 -0.17 2.72 7.14
C TYR A 152 -0.02 4.04 7.88
N VAL A 153 -0.27 5.17 7.22
CA VAL A 153 -0.27 6.51 7.81
C VAL A 153 -1.67 7.01 8.18
N ALA A 154 -2.70 6.29 7.75
CA ALA A 154 -4.11 6.67 7.84
C ALA A 154 -4.52 7.19 9.22
N TYR A 155 -4.25 6.41 10.27
CA TYR A 155 -4.78 6.71 11.58
C TYR A 155 -4.34 8.08 12.10
N TRP A 156 -3.03 8.35 12.10
CA TRP A 156 -2.53 9.59 12.68
C TRP A 156 -2.79 10.78 11.74
N ALA A 157 -2.66 10.59 10.42
CA ALA A 157 -2.80 11.66 9.44
C ALA A 157 -4.24 12.17 9.40
N MET A 158 -5.23 11.26 9.37
CA MET A 158 -6.64 11.65 9.41
C MET A 158 -7.01 12.41 10.69
N ASN A 159 -6.55 11.90 11.84
CA ASN A 159 -6.82 12.54 13.13
C ASN A 159 -6.17 13.93 13.22
N TYR A 160 -4.93 14.07 12.73
CA TYR A 160 -4.18 15.31 12.83
C TYR A 160 -4.67 16.36 11.83
N TYR A 161 -4.70 16.05 10.53
CA TYR A 161 -4.95 17.05 9.49
C TYR A 161 -6.44 17.36 9.26
N PHE A 162 -7.37 16.49 9.65
CA PHE A 162 -8.80 16.71 9.39
C PHE A 162 -9.61 16.80 10.68
N ILE A 163 -9.64 15.72 11.47
CA ILE A 163 -10.51 15.65 12.65
C ILE A 163 -10.15 16.73 13.69
N SER A 164 -8.86 16.95 13.93
CA SER A 164 -8.42 17.97 14.89
C SER A 164 -8.77 19.40 14.45
N LYS A 165 -8.94 19.63 13.14
CA LYS A 165 -9.34 20.93 12.58
C LYS A 165 -10.86 21.10 12.52
N GLY A 166 -11.62 20.15 13.04
CA GLY A 166 -13.09 20.20 13.11
C GLY A 166 -13.78 19.67 11.85
N VAL A 167 -13.06 19.01 10.95
CA VAL A 167 -13.67 18.27 9.84
C VAL A 167 -14.31 17.01 10.42
N SER A 168 -15.61 16.87 10.20
CA SER A 168 -16.40 15.77 10.71
C SER A 168 -16.35 14.58 9.75
N THR A 169 -16.60 13.36 10.25
CA THR A 169 -16.41 12.13 9.47
C THR A 169 -17.35 12.00 8.27
N GLU A 170 -18.52 12.64 8.31
CA GLU A 170 -19.46 12.73 7.19
C GLU A 170 -19.00 13.66 6.07
N ARG A 171 -18.03 14.54 6.35
CA ARG A 171 -17.38 15.41 5.36
C ARG A 171 -16.07 14.82 4.83
N LEU A 172 -15.83 13.53 5.09
CA LEU A 172 -14.64 12.80 4.68
C LEU A 172 -15.04 11.55 3.91
N HIS A 173 -14.71 11.53 2.63
CA HIS A 173 -14.64 10.31 1.82
C HIS A 173 -13.18 9.85 1.84
N VAL A 174 -12.91 8.57 2.11
CA VAL A 174 -11.54 8.10 2.34
C VAL A 174 -11.24 6.81 1.61
N ASP A 175 -10.23 6.87 0.75
CA ASP A 175 -9.70 5.72 0.04
C ASP A 175 -8.32 5.40 0.60
N PHE A 176 -8.27 4.34 1.42
CA PHE A 176 -7.02 3.77 1.91
C PHE A 176 -6.41 2.90 0.84
N ILE A 177 -5.22 3.25 0.39
CA ILE A 177 -4.47 2.53 -0.64
C ILE A 177 -3.35 1.79 0.05
N SER A 178 -3.33 0.46 -0.09
CA SER A 178 -2.27 -0.34 0.54
C SER A 178 -0.88 0.07 0.03
N GLU A 179 0.12 0.10 0.91
CA GLU A 179 1.51 0.35 0.47
C GLU A 179 2.05 -0.80 -0.40
N GLY A 180 1.42 -1.98 -0.29
CA GLY A 180 1.83 -3.23 -0.91
C GLY A 180 2.49 -4.13 0.12
N SER A 181 3.82 -4.25 0.05
CA SER A 181 4.52 -5.25 0.84
C SER A 181 4.53 -4.98 2.34
N PHE A 182 4.53 -3.71 2.76
CA PHE A 182 4.45 -3.38 4.18
C PHE A 182 3.09 -3.78 4.76
N THR A 183 2.00 -3.38 4.11
CA THR A 183 0.62 -3.76 4.48
C THR A 183 0.50 -5.26 4.64
N LEU A 184 0.95 -6.01 3.63
CA LEU A 184 0.87 -7.47 3.62
C LEU A 184 1.77 -8.11 4.70
N ASN A 185 3.02 -7.68 4.84
CA ASN A 185 3.92 -8.21 5.88
C ASN A 185 3.33 -7.99 7.28
N GLU A 186 2.83 -6.80 7.57
CA GLU A 186 2.18 -6.51 8.86
C GLU A 186 0.94 -7.36 9.04
N TYR A 187 0.15 -7.50 7.99
CA TYR A 187 -1.01 -8.36 8.02
C TYR A 187 -0.62 -9.82 8.36
N PHE A 188 0.38 -10.40 7.70
CA PHE A 188 0.88 -11.75 8.00
C PHE A 188 1.43 -11.89 9.42
N ASN A 189 2.28 -10.96 9.84
CA ASN A 189 2.92 -10.94 11.16
C ASN A 189 1.90 -10.91 12.29
N LYS A 190 0.74 -10.28 12.06
CA LYS A 190 -0.27 -10.08 13.10
C LYS A 190 -1.39 -11.11 13.04
N TYR A 191 -1.80 -11.55 11.86
CA TYR A 191 -3.05 -12.30 11.68
C TYR A 191 -2.87 -13.73 11.15
N VAL A 192 -1.84 -14.00 10.36
CA VAL A 192 -1.64 -15.33 9.71
C VAL A 192 -0.65 -16.18 10.49
N TRP A 193 0.55 -15.67 10.74
CA TRP A 193 1.70 -16.49 11.16
C TRP A 193 1.77 -16.72 12.67
N VAL A 194 0.67 -16.46 13.38
CA VAL A 194 0.63 -16.49 14.84
C VAL A 194 -0.05 -17.78 15.24
N TYR A 195 0.76 -18.69 15.80
CA TYR A 195 0.34 -19.99 16.32
C TYR A 195 -1.08 -19.96 16.91
N PRO A 196 -1.94 -20.94 16.54
CA PRO A 196 -3.32 -21.00 17.00
C PRO A 196 -3.34 -21.23 18.51
N GLY A 197 -3.48 -20.15 19.27
CA GLY A 197 -3.54 -20.22 20.74
C GLY A 197 -3.30 -18.92 21.49
N ASP A 198 -2.64 -17.91 20.91
CA ASP A 198 -2.05 -16.83 21.72
C ASP A 198 -2.64 -15.44 21.48
N SER A 199 -2.75 -14.67 22.59
CA SER A 199 -3.03 -13.23 22.80
C SER A 199 -3.65 -12.31 21.71
N LYS A 200 -3.45 -12.50 20.42
CA LYS A 200 -3.82 -11.59 19.33
C LYS A 200 -5.31 -11.57 18.99
N ILE A 201 -6.03 -12.68 19.17
CA ILE A 201 -7.51 -12.69 19.14
C ILE A 201 -8.07 -11.80 20.27
N LYS A 202 -7.42 -11.76 21.44
CA LYS A 202 -7.82 -10.84 22.53
C LYS A 202 -7.52 -9.39 22.19
N ASP A 203 -6.47 -9.11 21.41
CA ASP A 203 -6.18 -7.76 20.94
C ASP A 203 -7.16 -7.32 19.84
N MET A 204 -7.63 -8.22 18.98
CA MET A 204 -8.76 -7.97 18.07
C MET A 204 -10.05 -7.62 18.85
N LEU A 205 -10.34 -8.34 19.94
CA LEU A 205 -11.52 -8.04 20.78
C LEU A 205 -11.39 -6.72 21.56
N LYS A 206 -10.21 -6.41 22.11
CA LYS A 206 -9.92 -5.08 22.71
C LYS A 206 -10.02 -3.97 21.67
N TRP A 207 -9.66 -4.28 20.43
CA TRP A 207 -9.70 -3.37 19.31
C TRP A 207 -11.14 -3.03 18.87
N ILE A 208 -12.02 -4.02 18.73
CA ILE A 208 -13.47 -3.82 18.54
C ILE A 208 -14.06 -3.01 19.70
N GLN A 209 -13.61 -3.23 20.95
CA GLN A 209 -14.04 -2.43 22.10
C GLN A 209 -13.59 -0.95 22.01
N ARG A 210 -12.40 -0.67 21.47
CA ARG A 210 -11.94 0.71 21.19
C ARG A 210 -12.74 1.37 20.06
N LYS A 211 -13.21 0.60 19.07
CA LYS A 211 -14.11 1.05 17.99
C LYS A 211 -15.39 1.69 18.54
N PHE A 212 -15.98 1.11 19.58
CA PHE A 212 -17.16 1.68 20.26
C PHE A 212 -16.84 2.94 21.06
N LEU A 213 -15.66 3.03 21.67
CA LEU A 213 -15.22 4.24 22.36
C LEU A 213 -15.00 5.40 21.39
N LEU A 214 -14.30 5.17 20.27
CA LEU A 214 -14.02 6.21 19.27
C LEU A 214 -15.30 6.71 18.60
N LYS A 215 -16.22 5.82 18.18
CA LYS A 215 -17.52 6.20 17.61
C LYS A 215 -18.36 7.04 18.58
N ALA A 216 -18.28 6.78 19.89
CA ALA A 216 -18.96 7.55 20.93
C ALA A 216 -18.31 8.92 21.25
N THR A 217 -17.08 9.17 20.78
CA THR A 217 -16.34 10.40 21.12
C THR A 217 -16.60 11.54 20.13
N PHE A 218 -17.10 11.26 18.92
CA PHE A 218 -17.14 12.24 17.82
C PHE A 218 -18.53 12.73 17.40
N GLN A 219 -19.61 12.35 18.09
CA GLN A 219 -20.93 12.92 17.81
C GLN A 219 -21.21 14.15 18.70
N ASP A 220 -21.20 15.33 18.06
CA ASP A 220 -21.97 16.55 18.37
C ASP A 220 -21.55 17.54 19.48
N ASP A 221 -20.32 17.56 19.98
CA ASP A 221 -19.91 18.60 20.95
C ASP A 221 -18.48 19.14 20.75
N LYS A 222 -18.35 20.43 20.41
CA LYS A 222 -17.07 21.14 20.22
C LYS A 222 -16.13 21.03 21.43
N ARG A 223 -16.65 20.94 22.68
CA ARG A 223 -15.81 20.72 23.87
C ARG A 223 -15.31 19.28 23.97
N LYS A 224 -16.12 18.31 23.55
CA LYS A 224 -15.68 16.91 23.45
C LYS A 224 -14.69 16.73 22.32
N ALA A 225 -14.84 17.44 21.21
CA ALA A 225 -13.85 17.47 20.12
C ALA A 225 -12.49 18.01 20.61
N GLN A 226 -12.46 19.12 21.36
CA GLN A 226 -11.21 19.64 21.96
C GLN A 226 -10.60 18.70 23.02
N ALA A 227 -11.42 18.03 23.83
CA ALA A 227 -10.95 17.02 24.77
C ALA A 227 -10.42 15.76 24.04
N ALA A 228 -11.09 15.36 22.96
CA ALA A 228 -10.68 14.29 22.07
C ALA A 228 -9.40 14.66 21.32
N MET A 229 -9.17 15.91 20.93
CA MET A 229 -7.89 16.39 20.39
C MET A 229 -6.76 16.23 21.39
N LYS A 230 -7.00 16.64 22.66
CA LYS A 230 -5.99 16.50 23.72
C LYS A 230 -5.70 15.04 24.04
N GLN A 231 -6.70 14.16 23.88
CA GLN A 231 -6.57 12.72 24.07
C GLN A 231 -5.92 12.04 22.85
N ALA A 232 -6.32 12.38 21.63
CA ALA A 232 -5.72 11.95 20.37
C ALA A 232 -4.25 12.37 20.30
N GLN A 233 -3.88 13.56 20.77
CA GLN A 233 -2.47 13.97 20.84
C GLN A 233 -1.66 13.12 21.85
N LYS A 234 -2.27 12.72 22.97
CA LYS A 234 -1.67 11.76 23.93
C LYS A 234 -1.67 10.32 23.41
N ASP A 235 -2.58 9.97 22.53
CA ASP A 235 -2.68 8.63 21.95
C ASP A 235 -1.84 8.50 20.68
N ILE A 236 -1.67 9.55 19.86
CA ILE A 236 -0.76 9.60 18.70
C ILE A 236 0.67 9.27 19.13
N THR A 237 1.15 9.85 20.25
CA THR A 237 2.46 9.53 20.84
C THR A 237 2.57 8.08 21.35
N LYS A 238 1.45 7.38 21.59
CA LYS A 238 1.41 5.94 21.90
C LYS A 238 1.22 5.08 20.65
N VAL A 239 0.54 5.60 19.63
CA VAL A 239 0.14 4.88 18.40
C VAL A 239 1.28 4.80 17.40
N THR A 240 2.24 5.72 17.40
CA THR A 240 3.50 5.56 16.67
C THR A 240 4.28 4.30 17.08
N ASN A 241 4.05 3.75 18.29
CA ASN A 241 4.60 2.45 18.72
C ASN A 241 3.71 1.25 18.34
N HIS A 242 2.50 1.48 17.82
CA HIS A 242 1.49 0.46 17.53
C HIS A 242 0.88 0.57 16.12
N GLY A 243 1.49 1.36 15.22
CA GLY A 243 0.92 1.82 13.94
C GLY A 243 0.26 0.76 13.06
N PRO A 244 0.87 -0.42 12.84
CA PRO A 244 0.27 -1.46 11.99
C PRO A 244 -0.97 -2.13 12.57
N HIS A 245 -1.13 -2.10 13.90
CA HIS A 245 -2.25 -2.75 14.58
C HIS A 245 -3.60 -2.08 14.28
N TYR A 246 -3.59 -0.85 13.75
CA TYR A 246 -4.80 -0.07 13.45
C TYR A 246 -5.01 0.15 11.95
N LEU A 247 -4.23 -0.51 11.10
CA LEU A 247 -4.25 -0.35 9.66
C LEU A 247 -5.66 -0.57 9.08
N PHE A 248 -6.12 -1.82 9.15
CA PHE A 248 -7.46 -2.25 8.70
C PHE A 248 -8.57 -1.68 9.57
N ALA A 249 -8.24 -1.32 10.79
CA ALA A 249 -9.19 -0.79 11.74
C ALA A 249 -9.71 0.59 11.39
N THR A 250 -8.79 1.43 10.92
CA THR A 250 -9.05 2.84 10.65
C THR A 250 -10.12 2.97 9.59
N THR A 251 -10.12 2.08 8.60
CA THR A 251 -11.16 1.97 7.58
C THR A 251 -12.57 1.88 8.17
N LEU A 252 -12.77 1.09 9.23
CA LEU A 252 -14.08 0.89 9.83
C LEU A 252 -14.56 2.06 10.72
N LEU A 253 -13.80 3.14 10.82
CA LEU A 253 -14.17 4.36 11.55
C LEU A 253 -14.94 5.36 10.68
N TYR A 254 -14.88 5.22 9.36
CA TYR A 254 -15.47 6.15 8.41
C TYR A 254 -16.57 5.42 7.65
N ASP A 255 -17.78 5.99 7.68
CA ASP A 255 -18.92 5.39 6.96
C ASP A 255 -18.70 5.48 5.44
N ASN A 256 -17.98 6.50 4.96
CA ASN A 256 -17.63 6.72 3.54
C ASN A 256 -16.17 6.34 3.25
N ALA A 257 -15.76 5.11 3.57
CA ALA A 257 -14.40 4.65 3.31
C ALA A 257 -14.30 3.39 2.45
N ARG A 258 -13.22 3.31 1.68
CA ARG A 258 -12.77 2.14 0.94
C ARG A 258 -11.33 1.84 1.28
N HIS A 259 -10.96 0.57 1.24
CA HIS A 259 -9.62 0.08 1.45
C HIS A 259 -9.25 -0.81 0.27
N TRP A 260 -8.37 -0.27 -0.57
CA TRP A 260 -7.84 -0.90 -1.77
C TRP A 260 -6.64 -1.77 -1.43
N LEU A 261 -6.79 -3.06 -1.65
CA LEU A 261 -5.76 -4.08 -1.47
C LEU A 261 -5.16 -4.43 -2.83
N PHE A 262 -3.82 -4.42 -2.94
CA PHE A 262 -3.13 -4.68 -4.21
C PHE A 262 -3.19 -6.12 -4.71
N HIS A 263 -3.71 -7.04 -3.89
CA HIS A 263 -3.74 -8.44 -4.21
C HIS A 263 -5.09 -9.03 -3.84
N ASP A 264 -5.63 -9.86 -4.74
CA ASP A 264 -6.93 -10.56 -4.63
C ASP A 264 -6.83 -11.98 -4.06
N ALA A 265 -5.64 -12.61 -4.11
CA ALA A 265 -5.40 -13.90 -3.48
C ALA A 265 -5.92 -13.95 -2.04
N GLU A 266 -6.40 -15.14 -1.67
CA GLU A 266 -7.08 -15.53 -0.42
C GLU A 266 -6.24 -15.39 0.88
N ILE A 267 -5.22 -14.54 0.82
CA ILE A 267 -4.08 -14.42 1.72
C ILE A 267 -4.34 -13.44 2.86
N PHE A 268 -5.39 -12.63 2.75
CA PHE A 268 -5.90 -11.79 3.82
C PHE A 268 -6.99 -12.53 4.65
N PRO A 269 -6.69 -13.30 5.72
CA PRO A 269 -7.72 -13.77 6.62
C PRO A 269 -8.30 -12.68 7.52
N ILE A 270 -9.61 -12.49 7.44
CA ILE A 270 -10.58 -13.24 8.22
C ILE A 270 -11.86 -13.15 7.39
N PRO A 271 -12.72 -14.19 7.32
CA PRO A 271 -14.11 -14.00 6.89
C PRO A 271 -14.76 -12.74 7.53
N TYR A 272 -14.32 -12.34 8.72
CA TYR A 272 -14.78 -11.14 9.44
C TYR A 272 -14.36 -9.80 8.80
N VAL A 273 -13.18 -9.71 8.18
CA VAL A 273 -12.69 -8.49 7.48
C VAL A 273 -13.20 -8.49 6.03
N ALA A 274 -13.15 -9.66 5.37
CA ALA A 274 -13.70 -9.86 4.02
C ALA A 274 -15.22 -9.69 3.93
N ASN A 275 -15.97 -9.92 5.02
CA ASN A 275 -17.41 -9.65 5.07
C ASN A 275 -17.77 -8.17 5.33
N GLN A 276 -16.80 -7.26 5.45
CA GLN A 276 -17.08 -5.83 5.59
C GLN A 276 -17.06 -5.16 4.22
N GLN A 277 -18.07 -4.32 3.93
CA GLN A 277 -18.25 -3.60 2.66
C GLN A 277 -17.20 -2.51 2.37
N HIS A 278 -16.03 -2.56 3.01
CA HIS A 278 -15.01 -1.53 2.91
C HIS A 278 -13.68 -2.01 2.31
N PHE A 279 -13.48 -3.32 2.11
CA PHE A 279 -12.22 -3.86 1.57
C PHE A 279 -12.43 -4.36 0.15
N PHE A 280 -11.57 -3.93 -0.77
CA PHE A 280 -11.72 -4.20 -2.19
C PHE A 280 -10.37 -4.55 -2.81
N PRO A 281 -10.32 -5.57 -3.70
CA PRO A 281 -9.16 -5.75 -4.55
C PRO A 281 -9.05 -4.54 -5.48
N LEU A 282 -7.84 -3.98 -5.57
CA LEU A 282 -7.55 -2.86 -6.42
C LEU A 282 -7.27 -3.35 -7.84
N PRO A 283 -8.15 -3.05 -8.82
CA PRO A 283 -8.01 -3.62 -10.15
C PRO A 283 -7.02 -2.79 -10.99
N MET A 284 -5.75 -2.71 -10.57
CA MET A 284 -4.73 -1.81 -11.15
C MET A 284 -4.61 -1.90 -12.67
N PHE A 285 -4.48 -3.11 -13.20
CA PHE A 285 -4.38 -3.35 -14.66
C PHE A 285 -5.62 -2.89 -15.40
N ARG A 286 -6.79 -3.19 -14.85
CA ARG A 286 -8.05 -2.75 -15.42
C ARG A 286 -8.16 -1.23 -15.35
N PHE A 287 -7.78 -0.62 -14.24
CA PHE A 287 -7.79 0.83 -14.05
C PHE A 287 -6.91 1.53 -15.08
N TYR A 288 -5.68 1.06 -15.31
CA TYR A 288 -4.85 1.58 -16.41
C TYR A 288 -5.56 1.50 -17.77
N ASN A 289 -6.25 0.40 -18.06
CA ASN A 289 -7.03 0.23 -19.29
C ASN A 289 -8.36 1.03 -19.34
N LEU A 290 -8.82 1.59 -18.22
CA LEU A 290 -9.98 2.51 -18.19
C LEU A 290 -9.62 3.93 -18.61
N LEU A 291 -8.34 4.29 -18.54
CA LEU A 291 -7.85 5.56 -19.03
C LEU A 291 -7.93 5.58 -20.56
N ASP A 292 -8.37 6.69 -21.14
CA ASP A 292 -8.26 6.86 -22.59
C ASP A 292 -6.79 7.05 -23.02
N MET A 293 -6.53 7.05 -24.33
CA MET A 293 -5.15 7.12 -24.85
C MET A 293 -4.39 8.39 -24.40
N GLU A 294 -5.09 9.52 -24.24
CA GLU A 294 -4.44 10.77 -23.83
C GLU A 294 -4.23 10.78 -22.31
N GLU A 295 -5.20 10.29 -21.53
CA GLU A 295 -5.07 10.08 -20.08
C GLU A 295 -3.91 9.11 -19.76
N GLN A 296 -3.81 7.99 -20.49
CA GLN A 296 -2.69 7.04 -20.35
C GLN A 296 -1.36 7.72 -20.62
N LYS A 297 -1.25 8.45 -21.74
CA LYS A 297 -0.02 9.15 -22.09
C LYS A 297 0.37 10.20 -21.05
N GLN A 298 -0.58 10.99 -20.55
CA GLN A 298 -0.31 11.98 -19.50
C GLN A 298 0.13 11.32 -18.20
N PHE A 299 -0.53 10.22 -17.80
CA PHE A 299 -0.13 9.41 -16.66
C PHE A 299 1.29 8.84 -16.82
N GLU A 300 1.60 8.25 -17.95
CA GLU A 300 2.90 7.67 -18.26
C GLU A 300 4.02 8.73 -18.19
N GLN A 301 3.81 9.89 -18.81
CA GLN A 301 4.73 11.02 -18.75
C GLN A 301 4.91 11.55 -17.32
N LEU A 302 3.80 11.69 -16.58
CA LEU A 302 3.81 12.03 -15.17
C LEU A 302 4.61 11.02 -14.34
N MET A 303 4.68 9.75 -14.72
CA MET A 303 5.42 8.72 -13.98
C MET A 303 6.84 8.43 -14.53
N ASN A 304 7.43 9.37 -15.29
CA ASN A 304 8.74 9.22 -15.94
C ASN A 304 8.85 7.99 -16.87
N PHE A 305 7.72 7.58 -17.45
CA PHE A 305 7.64 6.40 -18.31
C PHE A 305 7.26 6.82 -19.72
N ASN A 306 8.20 6.75 -20.66
CA ASN A 306 7.94 7.05 -22.07
C ASN A 306 7.66 5.75 -22.83
N LYS A 307 6.39 5.35 -22.92
CA LYS A 307 6.04 4.06 -23.51
C LYS A 307 6.58 3.88 -24.94
N ALA A 308 6.56 4.91 -25.77
CA ALA A 308 7.08 4.83 -27.14
C ALA A 308 8.58 4.52 -27.20
N GLU A 309 9.36 5.05 -26.25
CA GLU A 309 10.79 4.76 -26.15
C GLU A 309 11.02 3.32 -25.67
N PHE A 310 10.24 2.86 -24.68
CA PHE A 310 10.26 1.46 -24.26
C PHE A 310 9.83 0.51 -25.37
N ASP A 311 8.81 0.83 -26.16
CA ASP A 311 8.38 0.04 -27.31
C ASP A 311 9.55 -0.15 -28.28
N SER A 312 10.30 0.92 -28.58
CA SER A 312 11.45 0.87 -29.49
C SER A 312 12.62 0.02 -28.99
N VAL A 313 12.80 -0.08 -27.67
CA VAL A 313 13.90 -0.84 -27.05
C VAL A 313 13.49 -2.30 -26.79
N LEU A 314 12.30 -2.51 -26.25
CA LEU A 314 11.80 -3.84 -25.88
C LEU A 314 11.29 -4.63 -27.08
N TYR A 315 10.69 -3.96 -28.07
CA TYR A 315 10.08 -4.58 -29.24
C TYR A 315 10.52 -3.90 -30.57
N PRO A 316 11.82 -3.85 -30.87
CA PRO A 316 12.32 -3.26 -32.10
C PRO A 316 11.82 -4.04 -33.33
N GLU A 317 11.64 -3.33 -34.44
CA GLU A 317 11.14 -3.93 -35.68
C GLU A 317 12.05 -5.06 -36.18
N GLY A 318 11.45 -6.22 -36.47
CA GLY A 318 12.16 -7.41 -36.96
C GLY A 318 12.79 -8.29 -35.88
N GLU A 319 12.71 -7.91 -34.60
CA GLU A 319 13.15 -8.75 -33.51
C GLU A 319 12.18 -9.92 -33.26
N THR A 320 12.73 -11.09 -32.96
CA THR A 320 11.98 -12.33 -32.73
C THR A 320 12.10 -12.83 -31.29
N LYS A 321 13.16 -12.44 -30.58
CA LYS A 321 13.34 -12.73 -29.16
C LYS A 321 12.45 -11.83 -28.31
N LYS A 322 11.86 -12.42 -27.27
CA LYS A 322 10.99 -11.68 -26.34
C LYS A 322 11.82 -10.93 -25.29
N PRO A 323 11.40 -9.75 -24.84
CA PRO A 323 12.05 -9.10 -23.70
C PRO A 323 11.79 -9.89 -22.41
N LEU A 324 12.84 -10.05 -21.61
CA LEU A 324 12.80 -10.56 -20.25
C LEU A 324 13.45 -9.54 -19.32
N ILE A 325 12.74 -9.13 -18.26
CA ILE A 325 13.26 -8.14 -17.31
C ILE A 325 13.59 -8.81 -15.97
N ILE A 326 14.84 -8.68 -15.54
CA ILE A 326 15.30 -9.06 -14.21
C ILE A 326 15.05 -7.91 -13.24
N ILE A 327 14.24 -8.17 -12.22
CA ILE A 327 14.01 -7.30 -11.08
C ILE A 327 15.22 -7.41 -10.16
N GLY A 328 16.01 -6.34 -10.11
CA GLY A 328 17.17 -6.24 -9.26
C GLY A 328 16.84 -5.81 -7.83
N SER A 329 17.73 -6.18 -6.91
CA SER A 329 17.71 -5.72 -5.53
C SER A 329 19.14 -5.38 -5.10
N TRP A 330 19.37 -5.19 -3.81
CA TRP A 330 20.71 -5.13 -3.23
C TRP A 330 20.73 -5.98 -1.97
N ASP A 331 21.88 -6.60 -1.69
CA ASP A 331 22.10 -7.49 -0.54
C ASP A 331 22.08 -6.69 0.76
N SER A 332 20.88 -6.52 1.34
CA SER A 332 20.68 -5.77 2.58
C SER A 332 21.31 -6.44 3.80
N ARG A 333 21.83 -7.67 3.65
CA ARG A 333 22.57 -8.39 4.70
C ARG A 333 24.03 -7.98 4.72
N ASN A 334 24.53 -7.29 3.69
CA ASN A 334 25.89 -6.76 3.70
C ASN A 334 25.97 -5.54 4.64
N PRO A 335 26.72 -5.62 5.75
CA PRO A 335 26.86 -4.50 6.69
C PRO A 335 27.69 -3.35 6.11
N ASP A 336 28.44 -3.59 5.05
CA ASP A 336 29.23 -2.56 4.36
C ASP A 336 28.37 -1.83 3.32
N LYS A 337 27.86 -0.66 3.71
CA LYS A 337 27.07 0.21 2.83
C LYS A 337 27.91 0.83 1.71
N GLU A 338 29.23 0.80 1.79
CA GLU A 338 30.12 1.32 0.74
C GLU A 338 30.35 0.30 -0.38
N ASN A 339 30.24 -1.00 -0.07
CA ASN A 339 30.35 -2.09 -1.04
C ASN A 339 29.01 -2.78 -1.30
N LYS A 340 27.99 -2.00 -1.69
CA LYS A 340 26.69 -2.56 -2.09
C LYS A 340 26.87 -3.47 -3.30
N ARG A 341 26.19 -4.60 -3.27
CA ARG A 341 26.12 -5.59 -4.35
C ARG A 341 24.69 -6.09 -4.46
N ILE A 342 24.35 -6.71 -5.58
CA ILE A 342 23.03 -7.31 -5.81
C ILE A 342 22.89 -8.62 -5.01
N SER A 343 23.82 -9.56 -5.21
CA SER A 343 23.80 -10.88 -4.58
C SER A 343 25.23 -11.41 -4.40
N ALA A 344 25.43 -12.32 -3.43
CA ALA A 344 26.69 -13.05 -3.31
C ALA A 344 26.91 -14.02 -4.48
N ASP A 345 25.79 -14.53 -5.01
CA ASP A 345 25.75 -15.58 -6.03
C ASP A 345 25.35 -15.01 -7.40
N PHE A 346 25.41 -13.67 -7.55
CA PHE A 346 24.95 -12.95 -8.75
C PHE A 346 25.53 -13.54 -10.04
N GLU A 347 26.82 -13.89 -10.05
CA GLU A 347 27.44 -14.46 -11.24
C GLU A 347 26.85 -15.81 -11.64
N GLN A 348 26.69 -16.71 -10.69
CA GLN A 348 26.10 -18.02 -10.94
C GLN A 348 24.65 -17.87 -11.40
N GLU A 349 23.87 -17.04 -10.69
CA GLU A 349 22.45 -16.79 -10.98
C GLU A 349 22.23 -16.21 -12.38
N MET A 350 23.05 -15.22 -12.81
CA MET A 350 22.93 -14.61 -14.13
C MET A 350 23.34 -15.57 -15.26
N ARG A 351 24.40 -16.37 -15.06
CA ARG A 351 24.84 -17.36 -16.06
C ARG A 351 23.78 -18.45 -16.26
N GLU A 352 23.18 -18.94 -15.17
CA GLU A 352 22.09 -19.91 -15.23
C GLU A 352 20.84 -19.33 -15.92
N LEU A 353 20.49 -18.08 -15.64
CA LEU A 353 19.39 -17.41 -16.35
C LEU A 353 19.64 -17.27 -17.86
N VAL A 354 20.85 -16.92 -18.28
CA VAL A 354 21.21 -16.84 -19.70
C VAL A 354 21.13 -18.21 -20.36
N GLU A 355 21.56 -19.27 -19.67
CA GLU A 355 21.44 -20.65 -20.16
C GLU A 355 19.97 -21.05 -20.38
N ILE A 356 19.08 -20.71 -19.44
CA ILE A 356 17.67 -21.09 -19.49
C ILE A 356 16.89 -20.24 -20.51
N PHE A 357 17.08 -18.92 -20.50
CA PHE A 357 16.21 -17.99 -21.23
C PHE A 357 16.87 -17.30 -22.43
N GLY A 358 18.20 -17.21 -22.49
CA GLY A 358 18.92 -16.34 -23.44
C GLY A 358 18.80 -16.74 -24.91
N ALA A 359 18.41 -17.99 -25.20
CA ALA A 359 18.13 -18.44 -26.57
C ALA A 359 16.91 -17.72 -27.16
N ASP A 360 15.84 -17.56 -26.36
CA ASP A 360 14.54 -17.04 -26.81
C ASP A 360 14.27 -15.61 -26.32
N HIS A 361 15.11 -15.09 -25.44
CA HIS A 361 14.89 -13.79 -24.80
C HIS A 361 16.07 -12.81 -24.96
N ARG A 362 15.71 -11.53 -25.01
CA ARG A 362 16.61 -10.40 -24.78
C ARG A 362 16.49 -10.02 -23.31
N ILE A 363 17.62 -10.05 -22.60
CA ILE A 363 17.63 -9.94 -21.15
C ILE A 363 17.97 -8.50 -20.77
N PHE A 364 17.13 -7.91 -19.93
CA PHE A 364 17.29 -6.58 -19.38
C PHE A 364 17.35 -6.65 -17.86
N PHE A 365 18.00 -5.67 -17.24
CA PHE A 365 18.07 -5.55 -15.80
C PHE A 365 17.50 -4.22 -15.31
N LYS A 366 16.63 -4.28 -14.30
CA LYS A 366 16.12 -3.10 -13.60
C LYS A 366 16.46 -3.18 -12.12
N GLY A 367 17.56 -2.55 -11.73
CA GLY A 367 18.03 -2.52 -10.35
C GLY A 367 17.17 -1.68 -9.41
N HIS A 368 17.42 -1.86 -8.12
CA HIS A 368 16.88 -1.00 -7.09
C HIS A 368 17.42 0.43 -7.26
N PRO A 369 16.68 1.52 -6.98
CA PRO A 369 17.16 2.90 -7.17
C PRO A 369 18.49 3.21 -6.46
N ALA A 370 18.75 2.55 -5.32
CA ALA A 370 19.99 2.69 -4.57
C ALA A 370 21.19 1.90 -5.13
N LEU A 371 20.97 1.01 -6.11
CA LEU A 371 21.97 0.22 -6.84
C LEU A 371 21.42 -0.18 -8.23
N PRO A 372 21.25 0.78 -9.17
CA PRO A 372 20.48 0.54 -10.40
C PRO A 372 21.12 -0.46 -11.38
N TYR A 373 22.45 -0.58 -11.35
CA TYR A 373 23.23 -1.40 -12.29
C TYR A 373 24.16 -2.40 -11.58
N GLY A 374 24.01 -2.60 -10.27
CA GLY A 374 24.99 -3.37 -9.49
C GLY A 374 26.27 -2.58 -9.18
N ASN A 375 27.27 -3.28 -8.65
CA ASN A 375 28.64 -2.76 -8.55
C ASN A 375 29.41 -2.97 -9.87
N GLU A 376 30.65 -2.47 -9.93
CA GLU A 376 31.49 -2.54 -11.15
C GLU A 376 31.67 -3.96 -11.69
N ALA A 377 31.83 -4.96 -10.82
CA ALA A 377 31.99 -6.35 -11.23
C ALA A 377 30.68 -6.95 -11.76
N GLU A 378 29.56 -6.65 -11.13
CA GLU A 378 28.23 -7.09 -11.55
C GLU A 378 27.82 -6.43 -12.88
N GLU A 379 28.14 -5.14 -13.05
CA GLU A 379 27.93 -4.42 -14.31
C GLU A 379 28.79 -5.00 -15.44
N ALA A 380 30.08 -5.27 -15.17
CA ALA A 380 30.97 -5.90 -16.15
C ALA A 380 30.48 -7.30 -16.56
N LEU A 381 29.96 -8.09 -15.61
CA LEU A 381 29.36 -9.37 -15.91
C LEU A 381 28.11 -9.23 -16.79
N MET A 382 27.21 -8.29 -16.47
CA MET A 382 26.01 -8.06 -17.29
C MET A 382 26.38 -7.66 -18.73
N GLN A 383 27.46 -6.89 -18.91
CA GLN A 383 28.01 -6.58 -20.24
C GLN A 383 28.58 -7.83 -20.94
N GLU A 384 29.33 -8.68 -20.22
CA GLU A 384 29.84 -9.96 -20.75
C GLU A 384 28.70 -10.87 -21.23
N LEU A 385 27.59 -10.88 -20.49
CA LEU A 385 26.41 -11.70 -20.77
C LEU A 385 25.45 -11.06 -21.79
N ASN A 386 25.81 -9.91 -22.37
CA ASN A 386 25.02 -9.16 -23.36
C ASN A 386 23.64 -8.73 -22.83
N PHE A 387 23.57 -8.28 -21.57
CA PHE A 387 22.34 -7.67 -21.06
C PHE A 387 22.13 -6.32 -21.72
N GLU A 388 20.88 -6.05 -22.07
CA GLU A 388 20.48 -4.82 -22.71
C GLU A 388 19.98 -3.80 -21.67
N GLN A 389 20.13 -2.52 -22.01
CA GLN A 389 19.75 -1.43 -21.12
C GLN A 389 18.31 -0.99 -21.40
N LEU A 390 17.58 -0.71 -20.32
CA LEU A 390 16.30 -0.01 -20.41
C LEU A 390 16.51 1.46 -20.76
N PRO A 391 15.54 2.12 -21.44
CA PRO A 391 15.64 3.53 -21.77
C PRO A 391 15.95 4.44 -20.58
N ASN A 392 15.32 4.14 -19.44
CA ASN A 392 15.64 4.72 -18.16
C ASN A 392 15.34 3.71 -17.05
N VAL A 393 15.80 3.98 -15.84
CA VAL A 393 15.57 3.13 -14.65
C VAL A 393 14.81 3.85 -13.54
N ASN A 394 14.47 5.13 -13.74
CA ASN A 394 13.84 6.01 -12.76
C ASN A 394 12.32 6.04 -12.93
N PHE A 395 11.72 4.87 -12.83
CA PHE A 395 10.27 4.69 -12.92
C PHE A 395 9.83 3.48 -12.08
N PRO A 396 8.58 3.44 -11.58
CA PRO A 396 8.02 2.26 -10.91
C PRO A 396 7.99 1.01 -11.79
N PHE A 397 8.47 -0.13 -11.30
CA PHE A 397 8.50 -1.36 -12.10
C PHE A 397 7.12 -1.81 -12.57
N GLU A 398 6.10 -1.59 -11.74
CA GLU A 398 4.70 -1.91 -12.02
C GLU A 398 4.20 -1.36 -13.35
N LEU A 399 4.74 -0.23 -13.82
CA LEU A 399 4.39 0.33 -15.12
C LEU A 399 4.77 -0.59 -16.28
N LEU A 400 5.88 -1.33 -16.18
CA LEU A 400 6.25 -2.32 -17.20
C LEU A 400 5.22 -3.43 -17.29
N VAL A 401 4.86 -4.04 -16.16
CA VAL A 401 3.93 -5.18 -16.18
C VAL A 401 2.52 -4.75 -16.55
N MET A 402 2.09 -3.53 -16.18
CA MET A 402 0.80 -2.99 -16.61
C MET A 402 0.79 -2.66 -18.11
N SER A 403 1.85 -2.05 -18.63
CA SER A 403 1.92 -1.62 -20.04
C SER A 403 2.18 -2.78 -21.01
N TYR A 404 2.74 -3.89 -20.52
CA TYR A 404 3.14 -5.03 -21.33
C TYR A 404 2.65 -6.35 -20.71
N PRO A 405 1.40 -6.77 -20.98
CA PRO A 405 0.80 -7.98 -20.40
C PRO A 405 1.55 -9.29 -20.70
N ASP A 406 2.28 -9.33 -21.82
CA ASP A 406 3.04 -10.51 -22.26
C ASP A 406 4.53 -10.46 -21.84
N LEU A 407 4.94 -9.44 -21.08
CA LEU A 407 6.31 -9.28 -20.62
C LEU A 407 6.69 -10.39 -19.65
N VAL A 408 7.83 -11.03 -19.90
CA VAL A 408 8.42 -12.00 -18.99
C VAL A 408 9.25 -11.28 -17.93
N VAL A 409 8.95 -11.55 -16.66
CA VAL A 409 9.67 -10.94 -15.54
C VAL A 409 10.06 -11.98 -14.49
N GLY A 410 11.07 -11.66 -13.71
CA GLY A 410 11.54 -12.44 -12.58
C GLY A 410 12.70 -11.75 -11.91
N GLY A 411 13.24 -12.31 -10.83
CA GLY A 411 14.44 -11.73 -10.21
C GLY A 411 14.48 -11.89 -8.70
N TYR A 412 15.11 -10.94 -8.03
CA TYR A 412 15.24 -10.95 -6.59
C TYR A 412 13.95 -10.50 -5.91
N GLN A 413 13.67 -11.09 -4.75
CA GLN A 413 12.48 -10.78 -3.97
C GLN A 413 12.31 -9.28 -3.74
N SER A 414 11.17 -8.75 -4.17
CA SER A 414 10.80 -7.34 -4.08
C SER A 414 9.30 -7.18 -3.82
N SER A 415 8.86 -6.02 -3.33
CA SER A 415 7.44 -5.68 -3.21
C SER A 415 6.70 -5.78 -4.55
N VAL A 416 7.42 -5.59 -5.65
CA VAL A 416 6.92 -5.73 -7.02
C VAL A 416 6.28 -7.10 -7.25
N PHE A 417 6.77 -8.18 -6.64
CA PHE A 417 6.22 -9.53 -6.87
C PHE A 417 4.75 -9.65 -6.46
N ILE A 418 4.27 -8.78 -5.57
CA ILE A 418 2.86 -8.73 -5.15
C ILE A 418 1.97 -8.22 -6.29
N SER A 419 2.47 -7.34 -7.16
CA SER A 419 1.68 -6.75 -8.24
C SER A 419 1.89 -7.44 -9.58
N VAL A 420 2.91 -8.29 -9.72
CA VAL A 420 3.15 -9.04 -10.97
C VAL A 420 2.08 -10.12 -11.13
N PRO A 421 1.35 -10.15 -12.26
CA PRO A 421 0.42 -11.23 -12.56
C PRO A 421 1.16 -12.58 -12.62
N PRO A 422 0.58 -13.68 -12.09
CA PRO A 422 1.24 -14.99 -12.08
C PRO A 422 1.73 -15.50 -13.43
N ALA A 423 1.07 -15.11 -14.52
CA ALA A 423 1.46 -15.48 -15.87
C ALA A 423 2.79 -14.81 -16.32
N GLN A 424 3.11 -13.64 -15.79
CA GLN A 424 4.30 -12.86 -16.17
C GLN A 424 5.53 -13.24 -15.34
N LEU A 425 5.36 -13.70 -14.09
CA LEU A 425 6.48 -14.12 -13.23
C LEU A 425 6.97 -15.53 -13.63
N GLN A 426 8.18 -15.62 -14.19
CA GLN A 426 8.75 -16.87 -14.71
C GLN A 426 9.95 -17.38 -13.91
N PHE A 427 10.56 -16.56 -13.04
CA PHE A 427 11.65 -17.00 -12.18
C PHE A 427 11.81 -16.15 -10.92
N ILE A 428 12.37 -16.77 -9.88
CA ILE A 428 12.70 -16.17 -8.58
C ILE A 428 14.17 -16.48 -8.30
N LEU A 429 14.92 -15.48 -7.87
CA LEU A 429 16.34 -15.57 -7.52
C LEU A 429 16.53 -15.42 -6.01
N GLY A 430 17.34 -16.29 -5.44
CA GLY A 430 17.78 -16.20 -4.05
C GLY A 430 16.67 -16.52 -3.03
N GLU A 431 17.02 -16.38 -1.75
CA GLU A 431 16.13 -16.72 -0.64
C GLU A 431 14.87 -15.84 -0.57
N LEU A 432 13.72 -16.49 -0.36
CA LEU A 432 12.45 -15.83 -0.05
C LEU A 432 12.28 -15.61 1.47
N TRP A 433 12.57 -14.40 1.94
CA TRP A 433 12.50 -14.01 3.35
C TRP A 433 11.26 -13.18 3.73
N MET A 434 10.55 -12.58 2.77
CA MET A 434 9.32 -11.83 3.05
C MET A 434 8.15 -12.79 3.21
N HIS A 435 7.41 -12.66 4.32
CA HIS A 435 6.33 -13.59 4.66
C HIS A 435 5.28 -13.77 3.55
N PRO A 436 4.78 -12.71 2.89
CA PRO A 436 3.81 -12.88 1.82
C PRO A 436 4.40 -13.61 0.61
N MET A 437 5.64 -13.32 0.20
CA MET A 437 6.27 -13.97 -0.95
C MET A 437 6.50 -15.45 -0.69
N LYS A 438 6.98 -15.79 0.52
CA LYS A 438 7.11 -17.16 0.95
C LYS A 438 5.77 -17.89 0.92
N TYR A 439 4.71 -17.26 1.42
CA TYR A 439 3.37 -17.84 1.38
C TYR A 439 2.89 -18.06 -0.06
N PHE A 440 3.01 -17.07 -0.94
CA PHE A 440 2.63 -17.19 -2.36
C PHE A 440 3.32 -18.37 -3.03
N TYR A 441 4.63 -18.50 -2.81
CA TYR A 441 5.43 -19.59 -3.34
C TYR A 441 5.00 -20.95 -2.76
N GLU A 442 4.88 -21.07 -1.43
CA GLU A 442 4.46 -22.30 -0.74
C GLU A 442 3.04 -22.77 -1.13
N HIS A 443 2.17 -21.85 -1.54
CA HIS A 443 0.81 -22.14 -1.99
C HIS A 443 0.69 -22.21 -3.52
N ASN A 444 1.82 -22.31 -4.25
CA ASN A 444 1.88 -22.48 -5.69
C ASN A 444 1.15 -21.38 -6.48
N TYR A 445 1.14 -20.15 -5.97
CA TYR A 445 0.53 -19.01 -6.65
C TYR A 445 1.28 -18.65 -7.95
N TRP A 446 2.60 -18.84 -7.95
CA TRP A 446 3.46 -18.64 -9.12
C TRP A 446 3.88 -19.98 -9.74
N SER A 447 2.91 -20.77 -10.17
CA SER A 447 3.15 -22.13 -10.66
C SER A 447 4.07 -22.22 -11.89
N ASN A 448 4.25 -21.12 -12.60
CA ASN A 448 5.13 -21.03 -13.77
C ASN A 448 6.56 -20.61 -13.41
N ALA A 449 6.79 -20.13 -12.18
CA ALA A 449 8.07 -19.58 -11.80
C ALA A 449 9.04 -20.67 -11.32
N ILE A 450 10.24 -20.70 -11.90
CA ILE A 450 11.35 -21.51 -11.37
C ILE A 450 12.07 -20.76 -10.23
N HIS A 451 12.56 -21.48 -9.23
CA HIS A 451 13.31 -20.89 -8.12
C HIS A 451 14.79 -21.28 -8.24
N ILE A 452 15.63 -20.30 -8.57
CA ILE A 452 17.07 -20.46 -8.76
C ILE A 452 17.77 -20.02 -7.47
N ASN A 453 18.68 -20.88 -6.99
CA ASN A 453 19.44 -20.68 -5.75
C ASN A 453 18.54 -20.38 -4.51
N PRO A 454 17.63 -21.31 -4.15
CA PRO A 454 16.59 -21.10 -3.13
C PRO A 454 17.07 -20.97 -1.69
#